data_AF-A0A7C5JT47-F1
#
_entry.id   AF-A0A7C5JT47-F1
#
_cell.length_a   1.000
_cell.length_b   1.000
_cell.length_c   1.000
_cell.angle_alpha   90.00
_cell.angle_beta   90.00
_cell.angle_gamma   90.00
#
_symmetry.space_group_name_H-M   'P 1'
#
loop_
_entity.id
_entity.type
_entity.pdbx_description
1 polymer ?
#
loop_
_entity_poly.entity_id
_entity_poly.type
_entity_poly.pdbx_seq_one_letter_code
_entity_poly.pdbx_strand_id
1 'polypeptide(L)'
;MPLREDTHAIDIERIRADFPILARETRPGVRLVYLDNAATSQKPLPVIEAMDQYYRHENANIHRGIHRLAEEATERYESARRKIARFVGAGSWREVIFTRNTTEALNLLART
;
A
#
# COMPACT_ATOMS: atom_id res chain seq x y z
N MET A 1 1.13 13.14 -36.82
CA MET A 1 1.25 13.42 -35.37
C MET A 1 2.43 12.61 -34.86
N PRO A 2 3.57 13.22 -34.51
CA PRO A 2 4.73 12.45 -34.08
C PRO A 2 4.43 11.83 -32.71
N LEU A 3 4.69 10.52 -32.59
CA LEU A 3 4.63 9.79 -31.32
C LEU A 3 5.77 10.33 -30.43
N ARG A 4 5.45 10.76 -29.21
CA ARG A 4 6.45 11.18 -28.23
C ARG A 4 7.26 9.96 -27.78
N GLU A 5 8.52 9.87 -28.20
CA GLU A 5 9.52 8.99 -27.62
C GLU A 5 10.09 9.61 -26.32
N ASP A 6 9.26 9.70 -25.28
CA ASP A 6 9.76 9.93 -23.92
C ASP A 6 9.72 8.60 -23.17
N THR A 7 10.48 7.61 -23.66
CA THR A 7 10.65 6.34 -22.95
C THR A 7 11.73 6.55 -21.89
N HIS A 8 11.36 7.11 -20.74
CA HIS A 8 12.20 6.99 -19.55
C HIS A 8 12.40 5.49 -19.27
N ALA A 9 13.62 4.99 -19.48
CA ALA A 9 13.96 3.61 -19.19
C ALA A 9 13.69 3.31 -17.71
N ILE A 10 12.99 2.21 -17.45
CA ILE A 10 12.68 1.77 -16.08
C ILE A 10 13.97 1.23 -15.46
N ASP A 11 14.43 1.87 -14.39
CA ASP A 11 15.56 1.37 -13.59
C ASP A 11 15.11 0.24 -12.65
N ILE A 12 15.29 -0.99 -13.12
CA ILE A 12 14.90 -2.21 -12.41
C ILE A 12 15.76 -2.44 -11.17
N GLU A 13 17.05 -2.12 -11.19
CA GLU A 13 17.92 -2.36 -10.04
C GLU A 13 17.55 -1.44 -8.88
N ARG A 14 17.22 -0.17 -9.18
CA ARG A 14 16.65 0.74 -8.18
C ARG A 14 15.35 0.22 -7.60
N ILE A 15 14.42 -0.25 -8.44
CA ILE A 15 13.15 -0.82 -7.97
C ILE A 15 13.40 -2.06 -7.09
N ARG A 16 14.31 -2.95 -7.48
CA ARG A 16 14.65 -4.15 -6.68
C ARG A 16 15.26 -3.80 -5.33
N ALA A 17 16.07 -2.73 -5.26
CA ALA A 17 16.65 -2.25 -4.02
C ALA A 17 15.59 -1.80 -3.01
N ASP A 18 14.42 -1.33 -3.47
CA ASP A 18 13.30 -0.98 -2.61
C ASP A 18 12.65 -2.20 -1.94
N PHE A 19 12.95 -3.44 -2.33
CA PHE A 19 12.38 -4.65 -1.72
C PHE A 19 13.47 -5.44 -0.96
N PRO A 20 13.67 -5.18 0.35
CA PRO A 20 14.78 -5.76 1.11
C PRO A 20 14.83 -7.30 1.06
N ILE A 21 13.67 -7.96 1.01
CA ILE A 21 13.58 -9.42 0.97
C ILE A 21 14.22 -10.03 -0.28
N LEU A 22 14.31 -9.30 -1.40
CA LEU A 22 14.90 -9.81 -2.63
C LEU A 22 16.43 -9.95 -2.57
N ALA A 23 17.09 -9.32 -1.57
CA ALA A 23 18.50 -9.51 -1.30
C ALA A 23 18.79 -10.81 -0.51
N ARG A 24 17.75 -11.47 0.02
CA ARG A 24 17.89 -12.68 0.82
C ARG A 24 18.34 -13.88 -0.03
N GLU A 25 19.16 -14.73 0.57
CA GLU A 25 19.46 -16.07 0.07
C GLU A 25 18.47 -17.12 0.61
N THR A 26 18.03 -18.02 -0.26
CA THR A 26 17.18 -19.16 0.11
C THR A 26 18.00 -20.37 0.54
N ARG A 27 19.20 -20.49 -0.02
CA ARG A 27 20.25 -21.46 0.29
C ARG A 27 21.60 -20.76 0.06
N PRO A 28 22.71 -21.20 0.67
CA PRO A 28 24.01 -20.56 0.48
C PRO A 28 24.34 -20.36 -1.00
N GLY A 29 24.54 -19.10 -1.41
CA GLY A 29 24.85 -18.71 -2.80
C GLY A 29 23.65 -18.68 -3.76
N VAL A 30 22.42 -18.93 -3.29
CA VAL A 30 21.20 -18.94 -4.12
C VAL A 30 20.25 -17.81 -3.68
N ARG A 31 20.29 -16.70 -4.42
CA ARG A 31 19.37 -15.55 -4.20
C ARG A 31 17.91 -15.94 -4.41
N LEU A 32 17.02 -15.28 -3.68
CA LEU A 32 15.58 -15.44 -3.81
C LEU A 32 15.11 -15.03 -5.22
N VAL A 33 14.42 -15.95 -5.89
CA VAL A 33 13.64 -15.70 -7.11
C VAL A 33 12.18 -15.97 -6.78
N TYR A 34 11.42 -14.91 -6.48
CA TYR A 34 10.03 -15.01 -6.04
C TYR A 34 9.06 -14.84 -7.23
N LEU A 35 8.49 -15.95 -7.71
CA LEU A 35 7.58 -16.00 -8.86
C LEU A 35 6.12 -16.27 -8.49
N ASP A 36 5.78 -16.18 -7.21
CA ASP A 36 4.43 -16.44 -6.68
C ASP A 36 3.67 -15.14 -6.35
N ASN A 37 3.88 -14.08 -7.15
CA ASN A 37 3.32 -12.75 -6.90
C ASN A 37 1.79 -12.69 -6.99
N ALA A 38 1.17 -13.66 -7.68
CA ALA A 38 -0.27 -13.78 -7.80
C ALA A 38 -0.96 -14.19 -6.49
N ALA A 39 -0.27 -14.94 -5.62
CA ALA A 39 -0.77 -15.27 -4.29
C ALA A 39 -0.58 -14.10 -3.31
N THR A 40 0.61 -13.49 -3.29
CA THR A 40 0.89 -12.25 -2.55
C THR A 40 2.15 -11.59 -3.07
N SER A 41 2.23 -10.26 -3.03
CA SER A 41 3.42 -9.53 -3.46
C SER A 41 4.32 -9.16 -2.27
N GLN A 42 5.63 -9.12 -2.50
CA GLN A 42 6.58 -8.57 -1.53
C GLN A 42 6.32 -7.08 -1.28
N LYS A 43 6.77 -6.56 -0.13
CA LYS A 43 6.50 -5.17 0.28
C LYS A 43 7.76 -4.32 0.07
N PRO A 44 7.66 -3.16 -0.59
CA PRO A 44 8.79 -2.26 -0.68
C PRO A 44 9.00 -1.55 0.68
N LEU A 45 10.21 -1.08 0.93
CA LEU A 45 10.65 -0.46 2.18
C LEU A 45 9.73 0.69 2.63
N PRO A 46 9.28 1.62 1.76
CA PRO A 46 8.37 2.69 2.18
C PRO A 46 7.03 2.20 2.76
N VAL A 47 6.55 1.02 2.35
CA VAL A 47 5.32 0.44 2.93
C VAL A 47 5.58 -0.09 4.34
N ILE A 48 6.73 -0.72 4.55
CA ILE A 48 7.14 -1.23 5.86
C ILE A 48 7.34 -0.07 6.84
N GLU A 49 8.07 0.96 6.40
CA GLU A 49 8.35 2.16 7.21
C GLU A 49 7.08 2.93 7.55
N ALA A 50 6.12 3.06 6.61
CA ALA A 50 4.84 3.71 6.90
C ALA A 50 4.06 3.00 8.02
N MET A 51 4.08 1.66 8.04
CA MET A 51 3.43 0.87 9.09
C MET A 51 4.17 0.99 10.42
N ASP A 52 5.51 0.90 10.40
CA ASP A 52 6.36 1.05 11.59
C ASP A 52 6.19 2.44 12.22
N GLN A 53 6.23 3.50 11.40
CA GLN A 53 6.00 4.88 11.84
C GLN A 53 4.63 5.04 12.49
N TYR A 54 3.57 4.53 11.85
CA TYR A 54 2.22 4.61 12.40
C TYR A 54 2.13 3.96 13.78
N TYR A 55 2.66 2.74 13.94
CA TYR A 55 2.56 2.03 15.22
C TYR A 55 3.45 2.61 16.32
N ARG A 56 4.62 3.16 15.97
CA ARG A 56 5.52 3.78 16.95
C ARG A 56 5.07 5.15 17.44
N HIS A 57 4.38 5.92 16.60
CA HIS A 57 4.18 7.35 16.84
C HIS A 57 2.73 7.84 16.75
N GLU A 58 1.85 7.13 16.05
CA GLU A 58 0.54 7.66 15.63
C GLU A 58 -0.64 6.74 16.00
N ASN A 59 -0.39 5.63 16.69
CA ASN A 59 -1.44 4.65 16.97
C ASN A 59 -2.52 5.19 17.92
N ALA A 60 -3.73 5.35 17.40
CA ALA A 60 -4.91 5.70 18.17
C ALA A 60 -6.19 5.20 17.49
N ASN A 61 -7.30 5.17 18.24
CA ASN A 61 -8.59 4.82 17.68
C ASN A 61 -9.14 5.98 16.84
N ILE A 62 -9.28 5.75 15.53
CA ILE A 62 -9.75 6.76 14.58
C ILE A 62 -11.22 7.12 14.83
N HIS A 63 -11.55 8.40 14.62
CA HIS A 63 -12.90 8.97 14.75
C HIS A 63 -13.53 8.90 16.15
N ARG A 64 -12.78 8.48 17.17
CA ARG A 64 -13.29 8.24 18.53
C ARG A 64 -12.57 9.03 19.63
N GLY A 65 -11.69 9.97 19.29
CA GLY A 65 -10.94 10.76 20.27
C GLY A 65 -10.90 12.25 19.92
N ILE A 66 -10.92 13.09 20.96
CA ILE A 66 -10.72 14.54 20.91
C ILE A 66 -9.27 14.94 21.24
N HIS A 67 -8.37 13.96 21.36
CA HIS A 67 -6.98 14.18 21.70
C HIS A 67 -6.10 14.07 20.44
N ARG A 68 -4.97 14.78 20.46
CA ARG A 68 -4.06 14.96 19.31
C ARG A 68 -3.75 13.68 18.53
N LEU A 69 -3.39 12.58 19.23
CA LEU A 69 -3.07 11.31 18.56
C LEU A 69 -4.25 10.73 17.76
N ALA A 70 -5.50 10.89 18.25
CA ALA A 70 -6.67 10.42 17.52
C ALA A 70 -6.94 11.26 16.27
N GLU A 71 -6.73 12.58 16.34
CA GLU A 71 -6.83 13.47 15.18
C GLU A 71 -5.78 13.14 14.12
N GLU A 72 -4.52 12.94 14.52
CA GLU A 72 -3.42 12.57 13.63
C GLU A 72 -3.67 11.20 12.97
N ALA A 73 -4.10 10.20 13.74
CA ALA A 73 -4.46 8.88 13.21
C ALA A 73 -5.62 8.95 12.21
N THR A 74 -6.67 9.73 12.52
CA THR A 74 -7.80 9.93 11.63
C THR A 74 -7.39 10.60 10.33
N GLU A 75 -6.56 11.64 10.39
CA GLU A 75 -6.11 12.34 9.19
C GLU A 75 -5.24 11.44 8.31
N ARG A 76 -4.36 10.62 8.91
CA ARG A 76 -3.57 9.60 8.18
C ARG A 76 -4.46 8.59 7.47
N TYR A 77 -5.49 8.10 8.16
CA TYR A 77 -6.45 7.14 7.61
C TYR A 77 -7.26 7.71 6.44
N GLU A 78 -7.81 8.92 6.61
CA GLU A 78 -8.60 9.57 5.56
C GLU A 78 -7.73 10.05 4.39
N SER A 79 -6.48 10.43 4.64
CA SER A 79 -5.48 10.69 3.60
C SER A 79 -5.21 9.45 2.75
N ALA A 80 -5.10 8.26 3.36
CA ALA A 80 -5.00 7.00 2.62
C ALA A 80 -6.25 6.72 1.77
N ARG A 81 -7.45 6.96 2.31
CA ARG A 81 -8.71 6.81 1.57
C ARG A 81 -8.76 7.72 0.32
N ARG A 82 -8.36 8.99 0.46
CA ARG A 82 -8.28 9.94 -0.67
C ARG A 82 -7.23 9.54 -1.71
N LYS A 83 -6.10 8.94 -1.30
CA LYS A 83 -5.12 8.39 -2.23
C LYS A 83 -5.69 7.22 -3.03
N ILE A 84 -6.39 6.30 -2.37
CA ILE A 84 -7.04 5.16 -3.04
C ILE A 84 -8.12 5.63 -4.01
N ALA A 85 -8.97 6.57 -3.59
CA ALA A 85 -10.00 7.14 -4.45
C ALA A 85 -9.43 7.67 -5.78
N ARG A 86 -8.31 8.41 -5.70
CA ARG A 86 -7.59 8.88 -6.89
C ARG A 86 -6.98 7.74 -7.70
N PHE A 87 -6.40 6.74 -7.05
CA PHE A 87 -5.79 5.59 -7.71
C PHE A 87 -6.80 4.78 -8.53
N VAL A 88 -8.02 4.60 -8.02
CA VAL A 88 -9.08 3.85 -8.72
C VAL A 88 -10.02 4.72 -9.57
N GLY A 89 -9.83 6.05 -9.56
CA GLY A 89 -10.65 6.99 -10.33
C GLY A 89 -12.07 7.20 -9.79
N ALA A 90 -12.29 7.07 -8.48
CA ALA A 90 -13.59 7.34 -7.85
C ALA A 90 -13.96 8.83 -7.92
N GLY A 91 -15.26 9.14 -8.09
CA GLY A 91 -15.78 10.51 -8.15
C GLY A 91 -15.74 11.22 -6.79
N SER A 92 -15.77 10.44 -5.71
CA SER A 92 -15.62 10.94 -4.34
C SER A 92 -14.88 9.93 -3.47
N TRP A 93 -14.06 10.41 -2.54
CA TRP A 93 -13.41 9.54 -1.56
C TRP A 93 -14.41 8.81 -0.65
N ARG A 94 -15.64 9.32 -0.52
CA ARG A 94 -16.72 8.69 0.25
C ARG A 94 -17.24 7.40 -0.39
N GLU A 95 -16.94 7.17 -1.67
CA GLU A 95 -17.28 5.93 -2.39
C GLU A 95 -16.31 4.78 -2.07
N VAL A 96 -15.17 5.08 -1.43
CA VAL A 96 -14.16 4.08 -1.05
C VAL A 96 -14.48 3.55 0.35
N ILE A 97 -14.82 2.26 0.43
CA ILE A 97 -15.05 1.54 1.69
C ILE A 97 -13.86 0.62 1.95
N PHE A 98 -13.23 0.77 3.13
CA PHE A 98 -12.18 -0.14 3.56
C PHE A 98 -12.77 -1.45 4.08
N THR A 99 -12.27 -2.57 3.55
CA THR A 99 -12.51 -3.93 4.04
C THR A 99 -11.17 -4.63 4.26
N ARG A 100 -11.15 -5.81 4.89
CA ARG A 100 -9.88 -6.52 5.12
C ARG A 100 -9.33 -7.13 3.83
N ASN A 101 -10.20 -7.52 2.91
CA ASN A 101 -9.83 -8.13 1.63
C ASN A 101 -10.98 -8.07 0.60
N THR A 102 -10.69 -8.53 -0.63
CA THR A 102 -11.63 -8.60 -1.74
C THR A 102 -12.85 -9.46 -1.42
N THR A 103 -12.65 -10.63 -0.81
CA THR A 103 -13.74 -11.56 -0.47
C THR A 103 -14.73 -10.92 0.50
N GLU A 104 -14.26 -10.17 1.49
CA GLU A 104 -15.11 -9.44 2.42
C GLU A 104 -15.86 -8.29 1.72
N ALA A 105 -15.22 -7.57 0.79
CA ALA A 105 -15.91 -6.54 0.00
C ALA A 105 -17.07 -7.12 -0.83
N LEU A 106 -16.86 -8.28 -1.45
CA LEU A 106 -17.92 -8.97 -2.20
C LEU A 106 -19.03 -9.46 -1.28
N ASN A 107 -18.69 -9.96 -0.09
CA ASN A 107 -19.68 -10.37 0.91
C ASN A 107 -20.49 -9.18 1.45
N LEU A 108 -19.86 -8.02 1.63
CA LEU A 108 -20.56 -6.79 2.02
C LEU A 108 -21.61 -6.45 0.96
N LEU A 109 -21.23 -6.44 -0.31
CA LEU A 109 -22.14 -6.21 -1.44
C LEU A 109 -23.29 -7.23 -1.47
N ALA A 110 -22.99 -8.53 -1.31
CA ALA A 110 -24.00 -9.58 -1.38
C ALA A 110 -25.01 -9.55 -0.22
N ARG A 111 -24.70 -8.85 0.87
CA ARG A 111 -25.53 -8.76 2.08
C ARG A 111 -26.18 -7.38 2.26
N THR A 112 -25.93 -6.45 1.36
CA THR A 112 -26.64 -5.16 1.30
C THR A 112 -27.79 -5.25 0.32
#